data_AF-A0A1M6KG02-F1
#
_entry.id   AF-A0A1M6KG02-F1
#
_cell.length_a   1.000
_cell.length_b   1.000
_cell.length_c   1.000
_cell.angle_alpha   90.00
_cell.angle_beta   90.00
_cell.angle_gamma   90.00
#
_symmetry.space_group_name_H-M   'P 1'
#
loop_
_entity.id
_entity.type
_entity.pdbx_description
1 polymer ?
#
loop_
_entity_poly.entity_id
_entity_poly.type
_entity_poly.pdbx_seq_one_letter_code
_entity_poly.pdbx_strand_id
1 'polypeptide(L)'
;MRNLLSNEEKITVEYKTYQNGIQEDVYETVFSFSNRYGGYIIMGVEDDGTPIGINRNMSKDMRKNFVNQLNNPDRMSPTLYLSIALSIIPRH
;
A
#
# COMPACT_ATOMS: atom_id res chain seq x y z
N MET A 1 11.21 32.86 9.65
CA MET A 1 10.32 31.90 10.35
C MET A 1 8.87 32.10 9.93
N ARG A 2 8.57 31.98 8.64
CA ARG A 2 7.22 32.09 8.07
C ARG A 2 7.06 30.89 7.13
N ASN A 3 5.97 30.15 7.29
CA ASN A 3 5.58 28.94 6.55
C ASN A 3 6.28 27.63 6.92
N LEU A 4 6.20 27.21 8.20
CA LEU A 4 6.45 25.81 8.57
C LEU A 4 5.18 25.00 8.90
N LEU A 5 3.99 25.62 8.86
CA LEU A 5 2.76 25.03 9.40
C LEU A 5 1.52 25.31 8.54
N SER A 6 1.65 25.34 7.21
CA SER A 6 0.48 25.56 6.33
C SER A 6 0.54 24.73 5.06
N ASN A 7 0.71 23.41 5.20
CA ASN A 7 0.21 22.47 4.21
C ASN A 7 -0.27 21.24 4.97
N GLU A 8 -1.59 21.15 5.05
CA GLU A 8 -2.40 19.96 5.23
C GLU A 8 -1.61 18.69 4.86
N GLU A 9 -1.45 17.78 5.82
CA GLU A 9 -0.82 16.48 5.60
C GLU A 9 -1.63 15.72 4.54
N LYS A 10 -1.29 15.89 3.26
CA LYS A 10 -1.92 15.19 2.15
C LYS A 10 -1.50 13.73 2.24
N ILE A 11 -2.35 12.96 2.92
CA ILE A 11 -2.30 11.51 2.88
C ILE A 11 -2.43 11.09 1.41
N THR A 12 -1.37 10.48 0.88
CA THR A 12 -1.39 9.95 -0.50
C THR A 12 -2.11 8.60 -0.48
N VAL A 13 -3.05 8.40 -1.40
CA VAL A 13 -3.77 7.13 -1.58
C VAL A 13 -3.52 6.64 -3.00
N GLU A 14 -3.08 5.40 -3.13
CA GLU A 14 -2.89 4.70 -4.41
C GLU A 14 -3.86 3.52 -4.48
N TYR A 15 -4.64 3.43 -5.55
CA TYR A 15 -5.52 2.30 -5.83
C TYR A 15 -4.85 1.29 -6.76
N LYS A 16 -5.04 0.00 -6.49
CA LYS A 16 -4.53 -1.10 -7.32
C LYS A 16 -5.62 -2.13 -7.54
N THR A 17 -5.84 -2.53 -8.78
CA THR A 17 -6.89 -3.50 -9.17
C THR A 17 -6.51 -4.97 -8.95
N TYR A 18 -5.36 -5.24 -8.33
CA TYR A 18 -4.83 -6.59 -8.22
C TYR A 18 -5.59 -7.45 -7.20
N GLN A 19 -6.15 -8.57 -7.69
CA GLN A 19 -6.94 -9.49 -6.86
C GLN A 19 -6.17 -10.74 -6.42
N ASN A 20 -5.15 -11.18 -7.17
CA ASN A 20 -4.50 -12.49 -7.00
C ASN A 20 -3.00 -12.41 -6.68
N GLY A 21 -2.54 -11.33 -6.08
CA GLY A 21 -1.11 -11.15 -5.82
C GLY A 21 -0.71 -9.70 -5.70
N ILE A 22 0.56 -9.51 -5.34
CA ILE A 22 1.20 -8.20 -5.31
C ILE A 22 2.16 -8.14 -6.48
N GLN A 23 1.97 -7.14 -7.35
CA GLN A 23 2.80 -6.92 -8.53
C GLN A 23 3.99 -6.03 -8.19
N GLU A 24 4.95 -5.93 -9.12
CA GLU A 24 6.21 -5.21 -8.92
C GLU A 24 5.99 -3.71 -8.65
N ASP A 25 5.04 -3.10 -9.34
CA ASP A 25 4.69 -1.68 -9.24
C ASP A 25 4.15 -1.29 -7.84
N VAL A 26 3.63 -2.25 -7.08
CA VAL A 26 3.25 -2.04 -5.68
C VAL A 26 4.47 -1.75 -4.83
N TYR A 27 5.60 -2.44 -5.07
CA TYR A 27 6.85 -2.16 -4.37
C TYR A 27 7.40 -0.80 -4.78
N GLU A 28 7.35 -0.44 -6.07
CA GLU A 28 7.72 0.91 -6.56
C GLU A 28 6.91 2.01 -5.86
N THR A 29 5.61 1.77 -5.64
CA THR A 29 4.73 2.65 -4.88
C THR A 29 5.20 2.77 -3.43
N VAL A 30 5.55 1.66 -2.78
CA VAL A 30 6.09 1.67 -1.40
C VAL A 30 7.38 2.48 -1.34
N PHE A 31 8.32 2.30 -2.29
CA PHE A 31 9.55 3.11 -2.34
C PHE A 31 9.24 4.60 -2.51
N SER A 32 8.28 4.92 -3.38
CA SER A 32 7.83 6.30 -3.61
C SER A 32 7.22 6.92 -2.34
N PHE A 33 6.47 6.15 -1.56
CA PHE A 33 5.87 6.60 -0.30
C PHE A 33 6.91 6.73 0.81
N SER A 34 7.85 5.80 0.90
CA SER A 34 8.96 5.82 1.86
C SER A 34 9.83 7.07 1.72
N ASN A 35 10.03 7.54 0.49
CA ASN A 35 10.85 8.72 0.19
C ASN A 35 10.07 10.04 0.36
N ARG A 36 8.79 9.98 0.76
CA ARG A 36 7.87 11.12 0.88
C ARG A 36 7.18 11.09 2.26
N TYR A 37 5.92 11.53 2.34
CA TYR A 37 5.11 11.60 3.57
C TYR A 37 4.41 10.27 3.93
N GLY A 38 4.78 9.15 3.28
CA GLY A 38 4.01 7.91 3.37
C GLY A 38 2.70 7.95 2.58
N GLY A 39 1.83 6.96 2.81
CA GLY A 39 0.53 6.86 2.13
C GLY A 39 -0.15 5.51 2.34
N TYR A 40 -1.34 5.36 1.77
CA TYR A 40 -2.10 4.11 1.76
C TYR A 40 -2.12 3.51 0.36
N ILE A 41 -1.85 2.21 0.27
CA ILE A 41 -2.09 1.43 -0.94
C ILE A 41 -3.33 0.59 -0.69
N ILE A 42 -4.38 0.79 -1.49
CA ILE A 42 -5.62 0.02 -1.39
C ILE A 42 -5.70 -0.95 -2.57
N MET A 43 -5.66 -2.24 -2.24
CA MET A 43 -5.68 -3.34 -3.20
C MET A 43 -7.11 -3.82 -3.46
N GLY A 44 -7.38 -4.24 -4.69
CA GLY A 44 -8.70 -4.70 -5.10
C GLY A 44 -9.70 -3.56 -5.28
N VAL A 45 -9.24 -2.41 -5.78
CA VAL A 45 -10.06 -1.21 -6.01
C VAL A 45 -9.71 -0.62 -7.38
N GLU A 46 -10.71 -0.14 -8.12
CA GLU A 46 -10.53 0.60 -9.39
C GLU A 46 -10.09 2.05 -9.14
N ASP A 47 -9.62 2.73 -10.18
CA ASP A 47 -9.10 4.10 -10.08
C ASP A 47 -10.16 5.12 -9.62
N ASP A 48 -11.45 4.80 -9.79
CA ASP A 48 -12.59 5.59 -9.32
C ASP A 48 -12.99 5.29 -7.87
N GLY A 49 -12.30 4.37 -7.20
CA GLY A 49 -12.60 3.92 -5.84
C GLY A 49 -13.58 2.75 -5.76
N THR A 50 -14.03 2.19 -6.89
CA THR A 50 -14.96 1.05 -6.90
C THR A 50 -14.28 -0.22 -6.37
N PRO A 51 -14.79 -0.85 -5.30
CA PRO A 51 -14.19 -2.05 -4.74
C PRO A 51 -14.50 -3.29 -5.59
N ILE A 52 -13.46 -3.92 -6.12
CA ILE A 52 -13.53 -5.20 -6.87
C ILE A 52 -13.10 -6.40 -6.01
N GLY A 53 -12.43 -6.15 -4.88
CA GLY A 53 -12.04 -7.15 -3.88
C GLY A 53 -10.70 -7.83 -4.17
N ILE A 54 -10.27 -8.69 -3.24
CA ILE A 54 -9.09 -9.54 -3.39
C ILE A 54 -9.44 -11.00 -3.16
N ASN A 55 -8.65 -11.91 -3.72
CA ASN A 55 -8.78 -13.34 -3.47
C ASN A 55 -8.42 -13.67 -2.03
N ARG A 56 -9.45 -13.95 -1.22
CA ARG A 56 -9.31 -14.20 0.21
C ARG A 56 -8.43 -15.40 0.53
N ASN A 57 -8.43 -16.43 -0.34
CA ASN A 57 -7.61 -17.62 -0.16
C ASN A 57 -6.11 -17.31 -0.27
N MET A 58 -5.75 -16.28 -1.03
CA MET A 58 -4.36 -15.86 -1.23
C MET A 58 -3.94 -14.73 -0.29
N SER A 59 -4.89 -14.03 0.35
CA SER A 59 -4.63 -12.84 1.17
C SER A 59 -3.57 -13.04 2.26
N LYS A 60 -3.53 -14.23 2.87
CA LYS A 60 -2.54 -14.58 3.91
C LYS A 60 -1.13 -14.70 3.32
N ASP A 61 -1.01 -15.43 2.22
CA ASP A 61 0.28 -15.65 1.56
C ASP A 61 0.79 -14.38 0.88
N MET A 62 -0.11 -13.59 0.30
CA MET A 62 0.19 -12.26 -0.24
C MET A 62 0.83 -11.37 0.81
N ARG A 63 0.23 -11.27 2.00
CA ARG A 63 0.78 -10.48 3.11
C ARG A 63 2.14 -10.97 3.55
N LYS A 64 2.29 -12.29 3.73
CA LYS A 64 3.56 -12.89 4.14
C LYS A 64 4.66 -12.61 3.12
N ASN A 65 4.38 -12.83 1.84
CA ASN A 65 5.34 -12.60 0.76
C ASN A 65 5.71 -11.12 0.66
N PHE A 66 4.73 -10.21 0.82
CA PHE A 66 4.97 -8.78 0.84
C PHE A 66 5.95 -8.35 1.92
N VAL A 67 5.67 -8.76 3.16
CA VAL A 67 6.50 -8.43 4.33
C VAL A 67 7.91 -9.03 4.15
N ASN A 68 8.02 -10.26 3.64
CA ASN A 68 9.31 -10.88 3.35
C ASN A 68 10.11 -10.09 2.30
N GLN A 69 9.46 -9.63 1.24
CA GLN A 69 10.09 -8.84 0.18
C GLN A 69 10.58 -7.49 0.69
N LEU A 70 9.77 -6.79 1.51
CA LEU A 70 10.13 -5.49 2.07
C LEU A 70 11.20 -5.58 3.16
N ASN A 71 11.28 -6.72 3.87
CA ASN A 71 12.34 -6.96 4.85
C ASN A 71 13.60 -7.59 4.24
N ASN A 72 13.63 -7.84 2.93
CA ASN A 72 14.82 -8.34 2.27
C ASN A 72 15.82 -7.18 2.13
N PRO A 73 16.97 -7.21 2.83
CA PRO A 73 17.96 -6.12 2.80
C PRO A 73 18.57 -5.89 1.40
N ASP A 74 18.54 -6.91 0.53
CA ASP A 74 18.98 -6.76 -0.87
C ASP A 74 17.97 -6.00 -1.73
N ARG A 75 16.71 -5.92 -1.28
CA ARG A 75 15.62 -5.21 -1.98
C ARG A 75 15.28 -3.89 -1.32
N MET A 76 15.44 -3.75 0.00
CA MET A 76 15.06 -2.54 0.72
C MET A 76 15.93 -2.31 1.96
N SER A 77 16.48 -1.09 2.06
CA SER A 77 17.21 -0.57 3.22
C SER A 77 16.99 0.94 3.26
N PRO A 78 16.49 1.56 4.35
CA PRO A 78 16.35 1.06 5.73
C PRO A 78 14.96 0.50 6.10
N THR A 79 14.78 0.09 7.37
CA THR A 79 13.54 -0.47 7.93
C THR A 79 12.33 0.44 7.75
N LEU A 80 11.29 -0.05 7.08
CA LEU A 80 10.00 0.63 6.94
C LEU A 80 9.08 0.42 8.14
N TYR A 81 8.34 1.46 8.52
CA TYR A 81 7.17 1.32 9.38
C TYR A 81 5.93 1.05 8.51
N LEU A 82 5.44 -0.20 8.52
CA LEU A 82 4.33 -0.65 7.69
C LEU A 82 3.18 -1.21 8.54
N SER A 83 1.95 -0.79 8.25
CA SER A 83 0.73 -1.38 8.79
C SER A 83 -0.08 -2.03 7.67
N ILE A 84 -0.44 -3.31 7.83
CA ILE A 84 -1.24 -4.05 6.84
C ILE A 84 -2.53 -4.54 7.48
N ALA A 85 -3.66 -4.07 6.98
CA ALA A 85 -5.00 -4.49 7.41
C ALA A 85 -5.77 -5.14 6.25
N LEU A 86 -6.69 -6.06 6.58
CA LEU A 86 -7.69 -6.57 5.64
C LEU A 86 -9.05 -6.11 6.14
N SER A 87 -9.81 -5.44 5.27
CA SER A 87 -11.13 -4.91 5.58
C SER A 87 -12.18 -5.53 4.66
N ILE A 88 -13.35 -5.84 5.20
CA ILE A 88 -14.52 -6.26 4.42
C ILE A 88 -15.34 -5.00 4.16
N ILE A 89 -15.46 -4.60 2.91
CA ILE A 89 -16.31 -3.46 2.50
C ILE A 89 -17.70 -4.02 2.17
N PRO A 90 -18.76 -3.65 2.92
CA PRO A 90 -20.12 -4.03 2.58
C PRO A 90 -20.50 -3.44 1.22
N ARG A 91 -21.09 -4.24 0.33
CA ARG A 91 -21.77 -3.66 -0.84
C ARG A 91 -23.12 -3.13 -0.35
N HIS A 92 -23.34 -1.82 -0.49
CA HIS A 92 -24.65 -1.21 -0.33
C HIS A 92 -25.56 -1.54 -1.51
#